data_AF-A0A932ENN0-F1
#
_entry.id   AF-A0A932ENN0-F1
#
_cell.length_a   1.000
_cell.length_b   1.000
_cell.length_c   1.000
_cell.angle_alpha   90.00
_cell.angle_beta   90.00
_cell.angle_gamma   90.00
#
_symmetry.space_group_name_H-M   'P 1'
#
loop_
_entity.id
_entity.type
_entity.pdbx_description
1 polymer ?
#
loop_
_entity_poly.entity_id
_entity_poly.type
_entity_poly.pdbx_seq_one_letter_code
_entity_poly.pdbx_strand_id
1 'polypeptide(L)'
;MGRQYLDMDQGMLFIFREEDIQSFWMKNTLIPLSIAFIKANGKIIQIAKMAPDKWDGKLANTISKEKVKYALEVNQGWFDQNGIREGDTLHLSYSIKKLPVE
;
A
#
# COMPACT_ATOMS: atom_id res chain seq x y z
N MET A 1 4.59 -2.94 11.41
CA MET A 1 3.53 -3.41 12.33
C MET A 1 3.72 -2.74 13.70
N GLY A 2 2.68 -2.69 14.53
CA GLY A 2 2.75 -2.12 15.90
C GLY A 2 2.74 -0.59 16.00
N ARG A 3 2.63 0.13 14.88
CA ARG A 3 2.48 1.59 14.90
C ARG A 3 1.09 1.97 15.42
N GLN A 4 1.06 2.86 16.41
CA GLN A 4 -0.17 3.44 16.96
C GLN A 4 -0.62 4.69 16.19
N TYR A 5 0.24 5.24 15.34
CA TYR A 5 0.00 6.48 14.62
C TYR A 5 0.88 6.55 13.36
N LEU A 6 0.41 7.29 12.36
CA LEU A 6 1.09 7.64 11.13
C LEU A 6 0.68 9.07 10.79
N ASP A 7 1.65 9.97 10.54
CA ASP A 7 1.34 11.35 10.16
C ASP A 7 0.55 11.42 8.85
N MET A 8 -0.21 12.50 8.68
CA MET A 8 -1.12 12.68 7.55
C MET A 8 -0.41 12.48 6.19
N ASP A 9 0.80 13.04 6.03
CA ASP A 9 1.58 12.97 4.78
C ASP A 9 2.68 11.90 4.82
N GLN A 10 2.51 10.88 5.65
CA GLN A 10 3.41 9.72 5.69
C GLN A 10 2.72 8.47 5.15
N GLY A 11 3.56 7.57 4.64
CA GLY A 11 3.14 6.28 4.13
C GLY A 11 4.28 5.26 4.19
N MET A 12 3.97 4.05 3.77
CA MET A 12 4.95 2.98 3.60
C MET A 12 4.90 2.50 2.15
N LEU A 13 6.02 2.63 1.45
CA LEU A 13 6.18 2.15 0.08
C LEU A 13 6.85 0.78 0.12
N PHE A 14 6.16 -0.24 -0.39
CA PHE A 14 6.68 -1.58 -0.59
C PHE A 14 7.16 -1.70 -2.03
N ILE A 15 8.39 -2.16 -2.21
CA ILE A 15 9.03 -2.36 -3.53
C ILE A 15 9.38 -3.83 -3.65
N PHE A 16 8.78 -4.52 -4.62
CA PHE A 16 9.00 -5.94 -4.82
C PHE A 16 10.10 -6.19 -5.85
N ARG A 17 10.85 -7.30 -5.70
CA ARG A 17 11.91 -7.67 -6.64
C ARG A 17 11.37 -7.99 -8.03
N GLU A 18 10.20 -8.60 -8.11
CA GLU A 18 9.52 -8.99 -9.34
C GLU A 18 8.06 -8.55 -9.31
N GLU A 19 7.41 -8.49 -10.48
CA GLU A 19 5.97 -8.23 -10.55
C GLU A 19 5.22 -9.52 -10.23
N ASP A 20 4.45 -9.51 -9.15
CA ASP A 20 3.63 -10.65 -8.75
C ASP A 20 2.32 -10.21 -8.08
N ILE A 21 1.41 -11.17 -7.86
CA ILE A 21 0.22 -10.97 -7.05
C ILE A 21 0.65 -10.76 -5.60
N GLN A 22 0.28 -9.61 -5.04
CA GLN A 22 0.63 -9.25 -3.68
C GLN A 22 -0.57 -9.43 -2.76
N SER A 23 -0.32 -9.97 -1.57
CA SER A 23 -1.33 -10.17 -0.53
C SER A 23 -0.91 -9.46 0.73
N PHE A 24 -1.77 -8.54 1.19
CA PHE A 24 -1.58 -7.77 2.42
C PHE A 24 -2.62 -8.17 3.46
N TRP A 25 -2.23 -8.01 4.72
CA TRP A 25 -3.08 -8.27 5.87
C TRP A 25 -2.85 -7.19 6.92
N MET A 26 -3.79 -7.07 7.86
CA MET A 26 -3.73 -6.08 8.93
C MET A 26 -3.38 -6.68 10.29
N LYS A 27 -2.75 -7.87 10.29
CA LYS A 27 -2.29 -8.52 11.52
C LYS A 27 -1.32 -7.59 12.26
N ASN A 28 -1.61 -7.31 13.53
CA ASN A 28 -0.82 -6.40 14.37
C ASN A 28 -0.70 -4.96 13.83
N THR A 29 -1.65 -4.51 13.00
CA THR A 29 -1.72 -3.11 12.53
C THR A 29 -2.87 -2.41 13.25
N LEU A 30 -2.55 -1.42 14.09
CA LEU A 30 -3.48 -0.81 15.04
C LEU A 30 -4.30 0.34 14.44
N ILE A 31 -3.86 0.88 13.30
CA ILE A 31 -4.48 2.01 12.63
C ILE A 31 -5.13 1.58 11.32
N PRO A 32 -6.29 2.15 10.94
CA PRO A 32 -6.91 1.89 9.64
C PRO A 32 -6.07 2.50 8.52
N LEU A 33 -5.79 1.70 7.50
CA LEU A 33 -4.98 2.10 6.36
C LEU A 33 -5.77 1.98 5.05
N SER A 34 -5.22 2.54 4.00
CA SER A 34 -5.56 2.22 2.61
C SER A 34 -4.30 1.82 1.87
N ILE A 35 -4.45 0.91 0.92
CA ILE A 35 -3.35 0.43 0.08
C ILE A 35 -3.68 0.69 -1.39
N ALA A 36 -2.70 1.24 -2.12
CA ALA A 36 -2.71 1.28 -3.58
C ALA A 36 -1.75 0.23 -4.12
N PHE A 37 -2.21 -0.62 -5.05
CA PHE A 37 -1.39 -1.57 -5.79
C PHE A 37 -0.99 -0.96 -7.14
N ILE A 38 0.29 -1.05 -7.49
CA ILE A 38 0.90 -0.22 -8.53
C ILE A 38 1.80 -1.06 -9.45
N LYS A 39 1.57 -0.98 -10.76
CA LYS A 39 2.39 -1.65 -11.79
C LYS A 39 3.81 -1.08 -11.86
N ALA A 40 4.75 -1.79 -12.50
CA ALA A 40 6.13 -1.31 -12.67
C ALA A 40 6.23 0.04 -13.40
N ASN A 41 5.25 0.38 -14.24
CA ASN A 41 5.17 1.67 -14.92
C ASN A 41 4.54 2.79 -14.07
N GLY A 42 4.24 2.55 -12.79
CA GLY A 42 3.65 3.53 -11.87
C GLY A 42 2.12 3.61 -11.91
N LYS A 43 1.43 2.87 -12.79
CA LYS A 43 -0.04 2.90 -12.86
C LYS A 43 -0.67 2.26 -11.63
N ILE A 44 -1.55 2.98 -10.94
CA ILE A 44 -2.39 2.47 -9.85
C ILE A 44 -3.50 1.62 -10.47
N ILE A 45 -3.55 0.34 -10.13
CA ILE A 45 -4.54 -0.60 -10.68
C ILE A 45 -5.64 -0.95 -9.68
N GLN A 46 -5.42 -0.68 -8.40
CA GLN A 46 -6.37 -0.99 -7.34
C GLN A 46 -6.09 -0.14 -6.11
N ILE A 47 -7.15 0.40 -5.50
CA ILE A 47 -7.10 1.01 -4.17
C ILE A 47 -8.06 0.27 -3.25
N ALA A 48 -7.62 -0.10 -2.05
CA ALA A 48 -8.44 -0.81 -1.08
C ALA A 48 -8.32 -0.21 0.33
N LYS A 49 -9.44 -0.16 1.04
CA LYS A 49 -9.48 0.18 2.48
C LYS A 49 -9.20 -1.08 3.28
N MET A 50 -8.30 -0.97 4.26
CA MET A 50 -7.92 -2.08 5.13
C MET A 50 -8.23 -1.72 6.58
N ALA A 51 -8.97 -2.59 7.26
CA ALA A 51 -9.34 -2.41 8.66
C ALA A 51 -8.36 -3.16 9.58
N PRO A 52 -8.00 -2.61 10.75
CA PRO A 52 -7.28 -3.33 11.79
C PRO A 52 -7.96 -4.67 12.11
N ASP A 53 -7.14 -5.64 12.53
CA ASP A 53 -7.64 -6.92 13.04
C ASP A 53 -8.65 -6.67 14.18
N LYS A 54 -9.83 -7.30 14.09
CA LYS A 54 -10.90 -7.17 15.08
C LYS A 54 -10.80 -8.20 16.21
N TRP A 55 -9.66 -8.90 16.34
CA TRP A 55 -9.44 -9.92 17.39
C TRP A 55 -10.38 -11.14 17.30
N ASP A 56 -11.16 -11.27 16.22
CA ASP A 56 -12.07 -12.40 16.00
C ASP A 56 -11.38 -13.60 15.30
N GLY A 57 -10.06 -13.47 15.07
CA GLY A 57 -9.23 -14.51 14.44
C GLY A 57 -9.40 -14.62 12.92
N LYS A 58 -10.24 -13.79 12.28
CA LYS A 58 -10.45 -13.78 10.83
C LYS A 58 -9.65 -12.66 10.18
N LEU A 59 -8.40 -12.96 9.85
CA LEU A 59 -7.56 -12.06 9.05
C LEU A 59 -8.04 -12.05 7.59
N ALA A 60 -8.65 -10.94 7.18
CA ALA A 60 -8.96 -10.71 5.78
C ALA A 60 -7.69 -10.30 5.04
N ASN A 61 -7.37 -11.03 3.96
CA ASN A 61 -6.32 -10.64 3.04
C ASN A 61 -6.87 -9.69 1.99
N THR A 62 -6.11 -8.63 1.72
CA THR A 62 -6.31 -7.74 0.58
C THR A 62 -5.33 -8.14 -0.51
N ILE A 63 -5.84 -8.71 -1.59
CA ILE A 63 -5.04 -9.27 -2.69
C ILE A 63 -5.11 -8.34 -3.90
N SER A 64 -3.98 -8.14 -4.57
CA SER A 64 -3.92 -7.37 -5.81
C SER A 64 -4.64 -8.11 -6.94
N LYS A 65 -5.45 -7.39 -7.72
CA LYS A 65 -6.19 -7.93 -8.89
C LYS A 65 -5.27 -8.37 -10.02
N GLU A 66 -4.11 -7.74 -10.15
CA GLU A 66 -3.09 -8.05 -11.14
C GLU A 66 -1.69 -8.07 -10.49
N LYS A 67 -0.69 -8.55 -11.24
CA LYS A 67 0.71 -8.49 -10.83
C LYS A 67 1.17 -7.04 -10.71
N VAL A 68 1.85 -6.73 -9.61
CA VAL A 68 2.29 -5.38 -9.28
C VAL A 68 3.72 -5.35 -8.78
N LYS A 69 4.38 -4.20 -8.97
CA LYS A 69 5.77 -3.95 -8.59
C LYS A 69 5.88 -3.19 -7.27
N TYR A 70 4.85 -2.40 -6.96
CA TYR A 70 4.82 -1.57 -5.76
C TYR A 70 3.46 -1.67 -5.07
N ALA A 71 3.47 -1.41 -3.77
CA ALA A 71 2.28 -1.09 -3.01
C ALA A 71 2.55 0.10 -2.09
N LEU A 72 1.59 1.01 -1.96
CA LEU A 72 1.68 2.19 -1.10
C LEU A 72 0.59 2.14 -0.04
N GLU A 73 0.99 2.01 1.22
CA GLU A 73 0.10 2.12 2.38
C GLU A 73 0.12 3.55 2.94
N VAL A 74 -1.05 4.11 3.20
CA VAL A 74 -1.28 5.43 3.80
C VAL A 74 -2.45 5.37 4.77
N ASN A 75 -2.66 6.43 5.56
CA ASN A 75 -3.85 6.58 6.38
C ASN A 75 -5.14 6.40 5.56
N GLN A 76 -6.13 5.72 6.14
CA GLN A 76 -7.39 5.50 5.44
C GLN A 76 -8.08 6.83 5.09
N GLY A 77 -8.50 6.97 3.83
CA GLY A 77 -9.11 8.21 3.31
C GLY A 77 -8.11 9.21 2.71
N TRP A 78 -6.80 9.00 2.87
CA TRP A 78 -5.79 9.90 2.32
C TRP A 78 -5.84 9.99 0.79
N PHE A 79 -6.06 8.88 0.08
CA PHE A 79 -6.20 8.89 -1.39
C PHE A 79 -7.41 9.74 -1.83
N ASP A 80 -8.55 9.57 -1.16
CA ASP A 80 -9.78 10.34 -1.46
C ASP A 80 -9.55 11.85 -1.23
N GLN A 81 -8.92 12.21 -0.10
CA GLN A 81 -8.59 13.59 0.25
C GLN A 81 -7.65 14.27 -0.74
N ASN A 82 -6.74 13.51 -1.34
CA ASN A 82 -5.78 14.00 -2.34
C ASN A 82 -6.27 13.81 -3.78
N GLY A 83 -7.49 13.30 -3.99
CA GLY A 83 -8.07 13.09 -5.31
C GLY A 83 -7.40 11.99 -6.14
N ILE A 84 -6.66 11.07 -5.52
CA ILE A 84 -5.92 9.98 -6.16
C ILE A 84 -6.84 8.78 -6.36
N ARG A 85 -6.85 8.20 -7.56
CA ARG A 85 -7.80 7.16 -7.99
C ARG A 85 -7.12 6.03 -8.76
N GLU A 86 -7.84 4.92 -8.89
CA GLU A 86 -7.45 3.85 -9.83
C GLU A 86 -7.34 4.42 -11.25
N GLY A 87 -6.25 4.10 -11.95
CA GLY A 87 -5.93 4.64 -13.27
C GLY A 87 -4.85 5.73 -13.25
N ASP A 88 -4.66 6.42 -12.13
CA ASP A 88 -3.62 7.45 -11.99
C ASP A 88 -2.21 6.84 -12.05
N THR A 89 -1.22 7.69 -12.35
CA THR A 89 0.19 7.29 -12.44
C THR A 89 0.99 7.92 -11.32
N LEU A 90 1.61 7.07 -10.50
CA LEU A 90 2.56 7.48 -9.48
C LEU A 90 3.94 7.71 -10.13
N HIS A 91 4.42 8.95 -10.05
CA HIS A 91 5.76 9.32 -10.51
C HIS A 91 6.75 9.28 -9.34
N LEU A 92 7.59 8.25 -9.31
CA LEU A 92 8.67 8.14 -8.34
C LEU A 92 9.89 8.91 -8.87
N SER A 93 10.12 10.12 -8.33
CA SER A 93 11.18 11.04 -8.79
C SER A 93 12.59 10.61 -8.39
N TYR A 94 12.72 9.78 -7.35
CA TYR A 94 14.01 9.17 -6.99
C TYR A 94 14.25 7.91 -7.81
N SER A 95 15.46 7.74 -8.33
CA SER A 95 15.88 6.46 -8.91
C SER A 95 16.06 5.46 -7.77
N ILE A 96 14.95 4.83 -7.36
CA ILE A 96 14.88 3.76 -6.34
C ILE A 96 15.86 2.62 -6.62
N LYS A 97 16.38 2.54 -7.86
CA LYS A 97 17.49 1.66 -8.28
C LYS A 97 18.77 1.79 -7.44
N LYS A 98 18.93 2.84 -6.63
CA LYS A 98 20.10 3.08 -5.76
C LYS A 98 19.75 3.11 -4.27
N LEU A 99 18.65 2.50 -3.84
CA LEU A 99 18.43 2.33 -2.40
C LEU A 99 19.54 1.41 -1.84
N PRO A 100 20.32 1.88 -0.85
CA PRO A 100 21.23 0.99 -0.14
C PRO A 100 20.36 -0.05 0.59
N VAL A 101 20.59 -1.31 0.26
CA VAL A 101 20.00 -2.46 0.96
C VAL A 101 21.16 -3.11 1.70
N GLU A 102 21.12 -3.08 3.03
CA GLU A 102 22.01 -3.88 3.89
C GLU A 102 21.41 -5.28 4.10
#